data_AF-A0A960XJ19-F1
#
_entry.id   AF-A0A960XJ19-F1
#
_cell.length_a   1.000
_cell.length_b   1.000
_cell.length_c   1.000
_cell.angle_alpha   90.00
_cell.angle_beta   90.00
_cell.angle_gamma   90.00
#
_symmetry.space_group_name_H-M   'P 1'
#
loop_
_entity.id
_entity.type
_entity.pdbx_description
1 polymer ?
#
loop_
_entity_poly.entity_id
_entity_poly.type
_entity_poly.pdbx_seq_one_letter_code
_entity_poly.pdbx_strand_id
1 'polypeptide(L)'
;AALDARMESYELAYRMQMEVPEVMDLSREPEYIREMYGMDDKETEVFGRQCLMARRLVEQGVRFIHIFSGGWDSHDYLEEGHSSRIRSVDKPMAGLIKDLKQRGMLEDTLVIWTGEFGRTPDNNKRGGVYSLGRDHNAKAMTMLLAGGGVKKGTVVGATDELGAEAVDVVHPIRDLHVTLLHLLGLDDNKLTYFHGGRYKQLSQFGGQVIRELLA
;
A
#
# COMPACT_ATOMS: atom_id res chain seq x y z
N ALA A 1 8.55 24.55 21.63
CA ALA A 1 8.77 23.81 20.36
C ALA A 1 8.81 22.28 20.57
N ALA A 2 9.87 21.68 21.14
CA ALA A 2 9.95 20.22 21.31
C ALA A 2 8.99 19.65 22.38
N LEU A 3 8.71 20.43 23.43
CA LEU A 3 7.71 20.09 24.46
C LEU A 3 6.28 20.19 23.92
N ASP A 4 5.96 21.25 23.18
CA ASP A 4 4.64 21.42 22.55
C ASP A 4 4.35 20.32 21.52
N ALA A 5 5.31 19.97 20.67
CA ALA A 5 5.17 18.86 19.72
C ALA A 5 4.97 17.49 20.42
N ARG A 6 5.61 17.28 21.58
CA ARG A 6 5.37 16.08 22.40
C ARG A 6 3.99 16.10 23.06
N MET A 7 3.54 17.26 23.55
CA MET A 7 2.20 17.43 24.11
C MET A 7 1.13 17.16 23.06
N GLU A 8 1.24 17.74 21.86
CA GLU A 8 0.32 17.47 20.75
C GLU A 8 0.32 16.00 20.35
N SER A 9 1.49 15.36 20.32
CA SER A 9 1.60 13.92 20.05
C SER A 9 0.93 13.07 21.13
N TYR A 10 1.03 13.45 22.40
CA TYR A 10 0.37 12.73 23.50
C TYR A 10 -1.13 12.97 23.54
N GLU A 11 -1.61 14.18 23.27
CA GLU A 11 -3.05 14.47 23.13
C GLU A 11 -3.65 13.78 21.91
N LEU A 12 -2.91 13.68 20.81
CA LEU A 12 -3.31 12.86 19.66
C LEU A 12 -3.39 11.38 20.04
N ALA A 13 -2.37 10.84 20.70
CA ALA A 13 -2.37 9.45 21.16
C ALA A 13 -3.51 9.17 22.15
N TYR A 14 -3.84 10.11 23.05
CA TYR A 14 -4.95 9.99 23.99
C TYR A 14 -6.31 10.01 23.27
N ARG A 15 -6.52 10.92 22.31
CA ARG A 15 -7.72 10.94 21.48
C ARG A 15 -7.87 9.65 20.68
N MET A 16 -6.77 9.14 20.10
CA MET A 16 -6.76 7.83 19.46
C MET A 16 -7.18 6.75 20.47
N GLN A 17 -6.61 6.71 21.67
CA GLN A 17 -6.97 5.71 22.70
C GLN A 17 -8.45 5.75 23.12
N MET A 18 -9.10 6.91 23.12
CA MET A 18 -10.53 7.03 23.46
C MET A 18 -11.46 6.62 22.30
N GLU A 19 -11.06 6.85 21.05
CA GLU A 19 -11.85 6.49 19.86
C GLU A 19 -11.62 5.05 19.38
N VAL A 20 -10.48 4.45 19.76
CA VAL A 20 -10.10 3.07 19.40
C VAL A 20 -11.17 2.02 19.73
N PRO A 21 -11.87 2.02 20.90
CA PRO A 21 -12.80 0.94 21.24
C PRO A 21 -13.95 0.76 20.24
N GLU A 22 -14.54 1.84 19.73
CA GLU A 22 -15.68 1.75 18.80
C GLU A 22 -15.25 1.33 17.39
N VAL A 23 -14.09 1.82 16.94
CA VAL A 23 -13.54 1.47 15.62
C VAL A 23 -13.07 0.01 15.58
N MET A 24 -12.57 -0.51 16.71
CA MET A 24 -12.11 -1.90 16.84
C MET A 24 -13.26 -2.91 17.03
N ASP A 25 -14.46 -2.46 17.43
CA ASP A 25 -15.62 -3.34 17.62
C ASP A 25 -16.30 -3.69 16.29
N LEU A 26 -15.76 -4.71 15.62
CA LEU A 26 -16.29 -5.26 14.38
C LEU A 26 -17.47 -6.23 14.58
N SER A 27 -17.96 -6.42 15.82
CA SER A 27 -19.09 -7.32 16.09
C SER A 27 -20.41 -6.77 15.56
N ARG A 28 -20.50 -5.44 15.38
CA ARG A 28 -21.68 -4.73 14.89
C ARG A 28 -21.81 -4.72 13.36
N GLU A 29 -20.80 -5.22 12.63
CA GLU A 29 -20.86 -5.30 11.18
C GLU A 29 -21.83 -6.41 10.74
N PRO A 30 -22.72 -6.17 9.76
CA PRO A 30 -23.57 -7.19 9.22
C PRO A 30 -22.78 -8.41 8.73
N GLU A 31 -23.38 -9.60 8.83
CA GLU A 31 -22.75 -10.86 8.42
C GLU A 31 -22.24 -10.82 6.97
N TYR A 32 -23.05 -10.31 6.03
CA TYR A 32 -22.66 -10.18 4.63
C TYR A 32 -21.44 -9.28 4.39
N ILE A 33 -21.18 -8.30 5.28
CA ILE A 33 -19.95 -7.49 5.22
C ILE A 33 -18.77 -8.34 5.67
N ARG A 34 -18.91 -9.06 6.79
CA ARG A 34 -17.84 -9.93 7.32
C ARG A 34 -17.46 -11.01 6.30
N GLU A 35 -18.45 -11.61 5.64
CA GLU A 35 -18.24 -12.56 4.53
C GLU A 35 -17.58 -11.91 3.31
N MET A 36 -17.95 -10.68 2.95
CA MET A 36 -17.30 -9.93 1.84
C MET A 36 -15.80 -9.76 2.08
N TYR A 37 -15.40 -9.52 3.32
CA TYR A 37 -14.00 -9.42 3.73
C TYR A 37 -13.33 -10.78 3.99
N GLY A 38 -14.02 -11.91 3.85
CA GLY A 38 -13.45 -13.24 4.08
C GLY A 38 -13.29 -13.63 5.55
N MET A 39 -14.02 -13.00 6.47
CA MET A 39 -13.90 -13.32 7.90
C MET A 39 -14.50 -14.68 8.29
N ASP A 40 -15.16 -15.35 7.34
CA ASP A 40 -15.72 -16.69 7.42
C ASP A 40 -14.68 -17.79 7.12
N ASP A 41 -13.51 -17.44 6.58
CA ASP A 41 -12.44 -18.37 6.22
C ASP A 41 -11.17 -18.07 7.03
N LYS A 42 -10.60 -19.11 7.66
CA LYS A 42 -9.36 -19.01 8.45
C LYS A 42 -8.18 -18.44 7.66
N GLU A 43 -8.09 -18.71 6.35
CA GLU A 43 -6.99 -18.20 5.53
C GLU A 43 -7.06 -16.67 5.36
N THR A 44 -8.26 -16.10 5.32
CA THR A 44 -8.47 -14.66 5.05
C THR A 44 -8.89 -13.87 6.29
N GLU A 45 -9.33 -14.51 7.37
CA GLU A 45 -9.93 -13.85 8.54
C GLU A 45 -9.07 -12.72 9.10
N VAL A 46 -7.78 -12.97 9.29
CA VAL A 46 -6.86 -12.00 9.91
C VAL A 46 -6.72 -10.75 9.04
N PHE A 47 -6.48 -10.94 7.75
CA PHE A 47 -6.27 -9.84 6.82
C PHE A 47 -7.59 -9.14 6.45
N GLY A 48 -8.70 -9.90 6.39
CA GLY A 48 -10.08 -9.41 6.31
C GLY A 48 -10.44 -8.47 7.44
N ARG A 49 -10.11 -8.85 8.68
CA ARG A 49 -10.31 -8.01 9.87
C ARG A 49 -9.54 -6.69 9.77
N GLN A 50 -8.29 -6.74 9.32
CA GLN A 50 -7.48 -5.54 9.13
C GLN A 50 -8.06 -4.61 8.06
N CYS A 51 -8.52 -5.16 6.93
CA CYS A 51 -9.15 -4.40 5.86
C CYS A 51 -10.48 -3.76 6.29
N LEU A 52 -11.33 -4.50 7.01
CA LEU A 52 -12.60 -3.98 7.53
C LEU A 52 -12.38 -2.87 8.57
N MET A 53 -11.38 -3.04 9.44
CA MET A 53 -10.95 -2.01 10.38
C MET A 53 -10.41 -0.77 9.66
N ALA A 54 -9.64 -0.95 8.58
CA ALA A 54 -9.18 0.15 7.75
C ALA A 54 -10.36 0.92 7.15
N ARG A 55 -11.38 0.23 6.61
CA ARG A 55 -12.60 0.91 6.13
C ARG A 55 -13.22 1.77 7.23
N ARG A 56 -13.38 1.26 8.45
CA ARG A 56 -13.93 2.05 9.56
C ARG A 56 -13.06 3.25 9.93
N LEU A 57 -11.74 3.10 9.91
CA LEU A 57 -10.82 4.22 10.12
C LEU A 57 -11.00 5.30 9.04
N VAL A 58 -11.23 4.92 7.77
CA VAL A 58 -11.57 5.89 6.72
C VAL A 58 -12.91 6.58 7.01
N GLU A 59 -13.93 5.86 7.50
CA GLU A 59 -15.22 6.45 7.90
C GLU A 59 -15.07 7.49 9.01
N GLN A 60 -14.11 7.30 9.91
CA GLN A 60 -13.77 8.25 10.98
C GLN A 60 -12.80 9.36 10.54
N GLY A 61 -12.48 9.45 9.24
CA GLY A 61 -11.64 10.50 8.69
C GLY A 61 -10.13 10.33 8.93
N VAL A 62 -9.66 9.12 9.24
CA VAL A 62 -8.23 8.83 9.35
C VAL A 62 -7.58 8.97 7.98
N ARG A 63 -6.57 9.84 7.89
CA ARG A 63 -5.96 10.28 6.62
C ARG A 63 -4.92 9.33 6.04
N PHE A 64 -4.36 8.45 6.86
CA PHE A 64 -3.34 7.51 6.44
C PHE A 64 -3.44 6.21 7.25
N ILE A 65 -3.58 5.09 6.55
CA ILE A 65 -3.73 3.77 7.15
C ILE A 65 -2.77 2.84 6.43
N HIS A 66 -1.96 2.11 7.19
CA HIS A 66 -1.06 1.10 6.66
C HIS A 66 -1.47 -0.26 7.19
N ILE A 67 -1.75 -1.19 6.27
CA ILE A 67 -2.01 -2.59 6.57
C ILE A 67 -0.81 -3.40 6.06
N PHE A 68 -0.34 -4.35 6.85
CA PHE A 68 0.82 -5.17 6.51
C PHE A 68 0.46 -6.65 6.44
N SER A 69 0.83 -7.29 5.33
CA SER A 69 0.81 -8.75 5.16
C SER A 69 2.24 -9.22 4.91
N GLY A 70 2.75 -10.09 5.79
CA GLY A 70 4.15 -10.51 5.79
C GLY A 70 4.45 -11.79 5.01
N GLY A 71 5.75 -12.03 4.78
CA GLY A 71 6.28 -13.28 4.25
C GLY A 71 6.47 -13.34 2.72
N TRP A 72 6.29 -12.23 2.01
CA TRP A 72 6.40 -12.15 0.55
C TRP A 72 7.83 -12.23 0.01
N ASP A 73 8.85 -12.09 0.87
CA ASP A 73 10.25 -12.26 0.48
C ASP A 73 10.65 -13.75 0.47
N SER A 74 9.94 -14.51 -0.36
CA SER A 74 10.27 -15.91 -0.61
C SER A 74 11.30 -15.98 -1.73
N HIS A 75 12.42 -16.64 -1.46
CA HIS A 75 13.44 -16.93 -2.46
C HIS A 75 13.21 -18.29 -3.11
N ASP A 76 12.54 -19.21 -2.42
CA ASP A 76 12.27 -20.59 -2.82
C ASP A 76 10.79 -20.92 -2.67
N TYR A 77 10.37 -22.09 -3.19
CA TYR A 77 8.99 -22.60 -3.07
C TYR A 77 7.93 -21.55 -3.45
N LEU A 78 8.21 -20.76 -4.49
CA LEU A 78 7.46 -19.57 -4.82
C LEU A 78 5.99 -19.85 -5.10
N GLU A 79 5.71 -20.91 -5.84
CA GLU A 79 4.32 -21.29 -6.15
C GLU A 79 3.55 -21.60 -4.87
N GLU A 80 4.08 -22.45 -3.99
CA GLU A 80 3.43 -22.82 -2.73
C GLU A 80 3.31 -21.61 -1.79
N GLY A 81 4.42 -20.92 -1.54
CA GLY A 81 4.52 -19.79 -0.62
C GLY A 81 3.68 -18.60 -1.05
N HIS A 82 3.77 -18.19 -2.33
CA HIS A 82 2.98 -17.06 -2.82
C HIS A 82 1.51 -17.44 -3.02
N SER A 83 1.18 -18.65 -3.47
CA SER A 83 -0.25 -19.04 -3.62
C SER A 83 -0.99 -19.00 -2.29
N SER A 84 -0.36 -19.48 -1.21
CA SER A 84 -0.96 -19.40 0.14
C SER A 84 -1.16 -17.94 0.58
N ARG A 85 -0.21 -17.04 0.28
CA ARG A 85 -0.31 -15.62 0.64
C ARG A 85 -1.31 -14.85 -0.21
N ILE A 86 -1.39 -15.16 -1.50
CA ILE A 86 -2.38 -14.56 -2.40
C ILE A 86 -3.78 -14.93 -1.90
N ARG A 87 -4.01 -16.20 -1.54
CA ARG A 87 -5.30 -16.64 -0.98
C ARG A 87 -5.69 -15.88 0.28
N SER A 88 -4.74 -15.52 1.14
CA SER A 88 -5.05 -14.78 2.38
C SER A 88 -5.38 -13.30 2.17
N VAL A 89 -4.99 -12.70 1.04
CA VAL A 89 -5.17 -11.25 0.81
C VAL A 89 -6.17 -10.88 -0.28
N ASP A 90 -6.33 -11.73 -1.32
CA ASP A 90 -7.08 -11.39 -2.53
C ASP A 90 -8.55 -11.01 -2.25
N LYS A 91 -9.29 -11.90 -1.56
CA LYS A 91 -10.69 -11.65 -1.18
C LYS A 91 -10.85 -10.41 -0.27
N PRO A 92 -10.11 -10.27 0.85
CA PRO A 92 -10.14 -9.06 1.67
C PRO A 92 -9.84 -7.75 0.93
N MET A 93 -8.84 -7.74 0.05
CA MET A 93 -8.45 -6.55 -0.74
C MET A 93 -9.58 -6.14 -1.68
N ALA A 94 -10.15 -7.11 -2.40
CA ALA A 94 -11.29 -6.87 -3.26
C ALA A 94 -12.50 -6.37 -2.45
N GLY A 95 -12.72 -6.94 -1.27
CA GLY A 95 -13.75 -6.51 -0.31
C GLY A 95 -13.58 -5.04 0.09
N LEU A 96 -12.37 -4.62 0.46
CA LEU A 96 -12.07 -3.22 0.83
C LEU A 96 -12.40 -2.24 -0.29
N ILE A 97 -11.89 -2.47 -1.50
CA ILE A 97 -12.10 -1.59 -2.65
C ILE A 97 -13.60 -1.54 -3.00
N LYS A 98 -14.29 -2.69 -2.95
CA LYS A 98 -15.73 -2.78 -3.23
C LYS A 98 -16.56 -2.04 -2.19
N ASP A 99 -16.29 -2.22 -0.90
CA ASP A 99 -17.02 -1.57 0.19
C ASP A 99 -16.80 -0.05 0.16
N LEU A 100 -15.55 0.42 -0.01
CA LEU A 100 -15.25 1.85 -0.19
C LEU A 100 -15.99 2.44 -1.40
N LYS A 101 -16.08 1.70 -2.51
CA LYS A 101 -16.83 2.13 -3.69
C LYS A 101 -18.34 2.21 -3.41
N GLN A 102 -18.91 1.20 -2.75
CA GLN A 102 -20.34 1.16 -2.41
C GLN A 102 -20.75 2.33 -1.50
N ARG A 103 -19.83 2.78 -0.64
CA ARG A 103 -20.03 3.92 0.26
C ARG A 103 -19.71 5.28 -0.38
N GLY A 104 -19.25 5.31 -1.63
CA GLY A 104 -18.80 6.54 -2.30
C GLY A 104 -17.47 7.09 -1.80
N MET A 105 -16.80 6.39 -0.89
CA MET A 105 -15.55 6.83 -0.26
C MET A 105 -14.31 6.59 -1.12
N LEU A 106 -14.40 5.68 -2.11
CA LEU A 106 -13.27 5.37 -2.99
C LEU A 106 -12.84 6.56 -3.86
N GLU A 107 -13.76 7.49 -4.19
CA GLU A 107 -13.39 8.66 -4.99
C GLU A 107 -12.43 9.60 -4.23
N ASP A 108 -12.55 9.67 -2.91
CA ASP A 108 -11.71 10.51 -2.03
C ASP A 108 -10.63 9.71 -1.27
N THR A 109 -10.55 8.39 -1.48
CA THR A 109 -9.58 7.50 -0.82
C THR A 109 -8.69 6.83 -1.84
N LEU A 110 -7.37 7.08 -1.75
CA LEU A 110 -6.38 6.36 -2.54
C LEU A 110 -5.98 5.06 -1.82
N VAL A 111 -6.32 3.92 -2.43
CA VAL A 111 -5.87 2.60 -2.01
C VAL A 111 -4.66 2.20 -2.84
N ILE A 112 -3.57 1.84 -2.17
CA ILE A 112 -2.33 1.38 -2.80
C ILE A 112 -1.99 0.00 -2.26
N TRP A 113 -1.84 -0.96 -3.16
CA TRP A 113 -1.26 -2.26 -2.87
C TRP A 113 0.10 -2.37 -3.51
N THR A 114 1.13 -2.56 -2.70
CA THR A 114 2.51 -2.58 -3.15
C THR A 114 3.40 -3.36 -2.19
N GLY A 115 4.59 -3.73 -2.67
CA GLY A 115 5.69 -4.28 -1.88
C GLY A 115 6.91 -3.36 -1.92
N GLU A 116 8.07 -3.89 -1.52
CA GLU A 116 9.32 -3.13 -1.45
C GLU A 116 10.15 -3.23 -2.75
N PHE A 117 10.03 -4.35 -3.47
CA PHE A 117 10.75 -4.67 -4.71
C PHE A 117 10.04 -5.80 -5.46
N GLY A 118 10.41 -6.02 -6.73
CA GLY A 118 9.91 -7.16 -7.51
C GLY A 118 10.75 -8.42 -7.31
N ARG A 119 10.43 -9.48 -8.05
CA ARG A 119 11.23 -10.72 -8.11
C ARG A 119 11.77 -10.90 -9.51
N THR A 120 13.05 -11.26 -9.63
CA THR A 120 13.67 -11.50 -10.94
C THR A 120 12.97 -12.64 -11.68
N PRO A 121 12.96 -12.66 -13.02
CA PRO A 121 12.29 -13.70 -13.78
C PRO A 121 13.12 -14.98 -13.96
N ASP A 122 14.35 -15.01 -13.44
CA ASP A 122 15.32 -16.07 -13.62
C ASP A 122 15.53 -16.92 -12.36
N ASN A 123 16.18 -18.08 -12.55
CA ASN A 123 16.72 -18.87 -11.46
C ASN A 123 18.12 -18.36 -11.13
N ASN A 124 18.25 -17.66 -10.01
CA ASN A 124 19.51 -16.98 -9.69
C ASN A 124 20.53 -17.90 -9.01
N LYS A 125 21.81 -17.66 -9.30
CA LYS A 125 22.94 -18.36 -8.69
C LYS A 125 23.23 -17.77 -7.31
N ARG A 126 22.57 -18.28 -6.28
CA ARG A 126 22.75 -17.83 -4.89
C ARG A 126 23.87 -18.62 -4.22
N GLY A 127 24.83 -17.92 -3.61
CA GLY A 127 25.96 -18.57 -2.91
C GLY A 127 26.89 -19.39 -3.81
N GLY A 128 26.94 -19.10 -5.12
CA GLY A 128 27.82 -19.79 -6.06
C GLY A 128 27.26 -21.11 -6.63
N VAL A 129 25.99 -21.44 -6.34
CA VAL A 129 25.31 -22.63 -6.86
C VAL A 129 24.00 -22.20 -7.55
N TYR A 130 23.65 -22.85 -8.67
CA TYR A 130 22.33 -22.65 -9.26
C TYR A 130 21.28 -23.24 -8.33
N SER A 131 20.32 -22.43 -7.94
CA SER A 131 19.22 -22.82 -7.06
C SER A 131 17.92 -22.40 -7.71
N LEU A 132 16.91 -23.27 -7.65
CA LEU A 132 15.57 -22.96 -8.14
C LEU A 132 15.00 -21.84 -7.27
N GLY A 133 14.53 -20.75 -7.86
CA GLY A 133 14.02 -19.60 -7.11
C GLY A 133 14.48 -18.26 -7.66
N ARG A 134 13.90 -17.16 -7.15
CA ARG A 134 14.10 -15.81 -7.70
C ARG A 134 14.93 -14.95 -6.74
N ASP A 135 15.55 -13.87 -7.24
CA ASP A 135 16.28 -12.86 -6.44
C ASP A 135 15.65 -11.45 -6.51
N HIS A 136 15.95 -10.54 -5.58
CA HIS A 136 15.30 -9.23 -5.51
C HIS A 136 15.45 -8.47 -6.83
N ASN A 137 14.35 -7.93 -7.36
CA ASN A 137 14.34 -7.14 -8.57
C ASN A 137 14.11 -5.65 -8.26
N ALA A 138 15.18 -4.88 -8.28
CA ALA A 138 15.14 -3.43 -8.13
C ALA A 138 14.77 -2.70 -9.45
N LYS A 139 14.70 -3.41 -10.58
CA LYS A 139 14.43 -2.82 -11.90
C LYS A 139 12.97 -2.81 -12.29
N ALA A 140 12.13 -3.64 -11.65
CA ALA A 140 10.70 -3.70 -11.93
C ALA A 140 9.93 -4.27 -10.73
N MET A 141 8.76 -3.70 -10.45
CA MET A 141 7.77 -4.24 -9.52
C MET A 141 6.36 -3.84 -9.95
N THR A 142 5.37 -4.61 -9.51
CA THR A 142 3.96 -4.33 -9.79
C THR A 142 3.31 -3.66 -8.59
N MET A 143 2.48 -2.65 -8.84
CA MET A 143 1.62 -2.01 -7.85
C MET A 143 0.20 -1.92 -8.36
N LEU A 144 -0.77 -1.95 -7.46
CA LEU A 144 -2.17 -1.68 -7.76
C LEU A 144 -2.60 -0.41 -7.03
N LEU A 145 -3.19 0.52 -7.77
CA LEU A 145 -3.76 1.75 -7.23
C LEU A 145 -5.25 1.78 -7.57
N ALA A 146 -6.07 2.24 -6.62
CA ALA A 146 -7.50 2.42 -6.82
C ALA A 146 -8.03 3.64 -6.05
N GLY A 147 -8.93 4.40 -6.67
CA GLY A 147 -9.56 5.56 -6.05
C GLY A 147 -8.67 6.80 -5.98
N GLY A 148 -9.13 7.83 -5.27
CA GLY A 148 -8.34 9.02 -4.97
C GLY A 148 -7.76 9.74 -6.18
N GLY A 149 -8.49 9.78 -7.31
CA GLY A 149 -8.08 10.51 -8.52
C GLY A 149 -7.17 9.77 -9.51
N VAL A 150 -6.91 8.46 -9.32
CA VAL A 150 -6.15 7.67 -10.30
C VAL A 150 -6.98 7.28 -11.52
N LYS A 151 -6.32 7.13 -12.67
CA LYS A 151 -6.93 6.70 -13.92
C LYS A 151 -7.50 5.29 -13.80
N LYS A 152 -8.80 5.14 -14.06
CA LYS A 152 -9.53 3.87 -13.87
C LYS A 152 -9.23 2.89 -15.01
N GLY A 153 -9.19 1.59 -14.69
CA GLY A 153 -9.20 0.49 -15.68
C GLY A 153 -8.04 0.49 -16.67
N THR A 154 -6.88 1.00 -16.28
CA THR A 154 -5.71 1.17 -17.15
C THR A 154 -4.50 0.45 -16.55
N VAL A 155 -3.66 -0.13 -17.41
CA VAL A 155 -2.30 -0.56 -17.06
C VAL A 155 -1.35 0.55 -17.49
N VAL A 156 -0.47 0.96 -16.58
CA VAL A 156 0.52 2.02 -16.82
C VAL A 156 1.91 1.42 -16.71
N GLY A 157 2.67 1.52 -17.80
CA GLY A 157 3.99 0.93 -17.93
C GLY A 157 3.96 -0.56 -18.28
N ALA A 158 5.14 -1.09 -18.52
CA ALA A 158 5.38 -2.48 -18.89
C ALA A 158 6.82 -2.88 -18.57
N THR A 159 7.04 -4.18 -18.43
CA THR A 159 8.37 -4.78 -18.40
C THR A 159 8.78 -5.26 -19.78
N ASP A 160 10.06 -5.60 -19.94
CA ASP A 160 10.51 -6.39 -21.09
C ASP A 160 9.78 -7.75 -21.18
N GLU A 161 10.01 -8.48 -22.27
CA GLU A 161 9.37 -9.78 -22.54
C GLU A 161 9.66 -10.85 -21.46
N LEU A 162 10.72 -10.67 -20.67
CA LEU A 162 11.09 -11.60 -19.61
C LEU A 162 10.53 -11.17 -18.25
N GLY A 163 10.12 -9.92 -18.06
CA GLY A 163 9.78 -9.37 -16.75
C GLY A 163 11.00 -8.92 -15.94
N ALA A 164 12.15 -8.68 -16.57
CA ALA A 164 13.40 -8.37 -15.88
C ALA A 164 13.52 -6.88 -15.53
N GLU A 165 13.10 -5.98 -16.42
CA GLU A 165 13.16 -4.53 -16.18
C GLU A 165 11.98 -3.77 -16.79
N ALA A 166 11.65 -2.61 -16.20
CA ALA A 166 10.65 -1.71 -16.76
C ALA A 166 11.17 -1.10 -18.08
N VAL A 167 10.35 -1.14 -19.12
CA VAL A 167 10.68 -0.61 -20.46
C VAL A 167 9.68 0.43 -20.97
N ASP A 168 8.52 0.55 -20.31
CA ASP A 168 7.50 1.56 -20.60
C ASP A 168 7.11 2.31 -19.32
N VAL A 169 6.87 3.62 -19.45
CA VAL A 169 6.63 4.56 -18.33
C VAL A 169 7.68 4.40 -17.21
N VAL A 170 8.96 4.38 -17.60
CA VAL A 170 10.08 4.09 -16.69
C VAL A 170 10.38 5.29 -15.80
N HIS A 171 10.04 5.15 -14.52
CA HIS A 171 10.29 6.18 -13.51
C HIS A 171 11.03 5.60 -12.29
N PRO A 172 11.90 6.40 -11.65
CA PRO A 172 12.42 6.06 -10.33
C PRO A 172 11.31 6.12 -9.28
N ILE A 173 11.40 5.30 -8.23
CA ILE A 173 10.38 5.22 -7.16
C ILE A 173 10.00 6.56 -6.52
N ARG A 174 10.93 7.53 -6.51
CA ARG A 174 10.66 8.88 -6.00
C ARG A 174 9.55 9.60 -6.77
N ASP A 175 9.42 9.36 -8.07
CA ASP A 175 8.41 10.00 -8.92
C ASP A 175 7.01 9.46 -8.58
N LEU A 176 6.92 8.19 -8.19
CA LEU A 176 5.70 7.66 -7.59
C LEU A 176 5.35 8.41 -6.30
N HIS A 177 6.30 8.57 -5.37
CA HIS A 177 6.03 9.32 -4.12
C HIS A 177 5.58 10.76 -4.38
N VAL A 178 6.20 11.45 -5.34
CA VAL A 178 5.77 12.80 -5.76
C VAL A 178 4.36 12.78 -6.36
N THR A 179 4.03 11.74 -7.14
CA THR A 179 2.68 11.55 -7.69
C THR A 179 1.65 11.30 -6.59
N LEU A 180 1.99 10.52 -5.55
CA LEU A 180 1.12 10.29 -4.40
C LEU A 180 0.88 11.59 -3.61
N LEU A 181 1.92 12.40 -3.38
CA LEU A 181 1.77 13.71 -2.76
C LEU A 181 0.87 14.62 -3.60
N HIS A 182 1.04 14.62 -4.92
CA HIS A 182 0.18 15.37 -5.83
C HIS A 182 -1.31 14.97 -5.71
N LEU A 183 -1.60 13.66 -5.70
CA LEU A 183 -2.97 13.14 -5.50
C LEU A 183 -3.57 13.54 -4.14
N LEU A 184 -2.72 13.69 -3.12
CA LEU A 184 -3.10 14.18 -1.79
C LEU A 184 -3.23 15.72 -1.72
N GLY A 185 -3.01 16.44 -2.83
CA GLY A 185 -3.02 17.90 -2.87
C GLY A 185 -1.79 18.55 -2.19
N LEU A 186 -0.73 17.78 -1.99
CA LEU A 186 0.52 18.22 -1.37
C LEU A 186 1.59 18.49 -2.43
N ASP A 187 2.39 19.52 -2.18
CA ASP A 187 3.53 19.89 -3.02
C ASP A 187 4.82 19.48 -2.30
N ASP A 188 5.51 18.48 -2.85
CA ASP A 188 6.78 17.95 -2.32
C ASP A 188 7.83 19.05 -2.09
N ASN A 189 7.90 20.04 -2.98
CA ASN A 189 8.87 21.14 -2.87
C ASN A 189 8.52 22.12 -1.73
N LYS A 190 7.25 22.16 -1.31
CA LYS A 190 6.80 22.97 -0.16
C LYS A 190 6.83 22.19 1.14
N LEU A 191 6.80 20.86 1.08
CA LEU A 191 6.86 19.97 2.24
C LEU A 191 8.31 19.78 2.71
N THR A 192 8.93 20.87 3.15
CA THR A 192 10.30 20.85 3.68
C THR A 192 10.30 20.98 5.20
N TYR A 193 11.10 20.16 5.88
CA TYR A 193 11.30 20.25 7.33
C TYR A 193 12.79 20.35 7.67
N PHE A 194 13.16 21.31 8.53
CA PHE A 194 14.55 21.50 8.93
C PHE A 194 14.97 20.47 9.97
N HIS A 195 15.87 19.56 9.61
CA HIS A 195 16.35 18.51 10.50
C HIS A 195 17.79 18.09 10.17
N GLY A 196 18.65 18.06 11.19
CA GLY A 196 20.06 17.69 11.03
C GLY A 196 20.86 18.70 10.19
N GLY A 197 20.56 20.00 10.33
CA GLY A 197 21.30 21.07 9.67
C GLY A 197 20.93 21.34 8.21
N ARG A 198 19.91 20.67 7.67
CA ARG A 198 19.39 20.92 6.32
C ARG A 198 17.87 20.83 6.27
N TYR A 199 17.28 21.52 5.31
CA TYR A 199 15.90 21.25 4.92
C TYR A 199 15.83 19.88 4.25
N LYS A 200 14.98 19.01 4.77
CA LYS A 200 14.66 17.71 4.19
C LYS A 200 13.30 17.82 3.48
N GLN A 201 13.26 17.31 2.25
CA GLN A 201 12.04 17.05 1.48
C GLN A 201 11.92 15.55 1.26
N LEU A 202 10.70 15.04 1.02
CA LEU A 202 10.46 13.59 0.91
C LEU A 202 11.23 12.99 -0.28
N SER A 203 11.18 13.64 -1.44
CA SER A 203 11.93 13.25 -2.64
C SER A 203 13.46 13.48 -2.54
N GLN A 204 13.92 14.17 -1.49
CA GLN A 204 15.26 14.74 -1.29
C GLN A 204 15.75 15.77 -2.32
N PHE A 205 15.47 15.61 -3.62
CA PHE A 205 15.96 16.50 -4.69
C PHE A 205 14.91 16.74 -5.79
N GLY A 206 13.63 16.53 -5.48
CA GLY A 206 12.52 16.65 -6.42
C GLY A 206 12.28 15.37 -7.23
N GLY A 207 11.12 15.32 -7.86
CA GLY A 207 10.69 14.25 -8.76
C GLY A 207 9.65 14.76 -9.74
N GLN A 208 9.20 13.88 -10.62
CA GLN A 208 8.18 14.20 -11.62
C GLN A 208 6.89 13.47 -11.32
N VAL A 209 5.77 14.15 -11.57
CA VAL A 209 4.45 13.52 -11.50
C VAL A 209 4.28 12.61 -12.72
N ILE A 210 3.95 11.34 -12.46
CA ILE A 210 3.64 10.34 -13.49
C ILE A 210 2.21 10.60 -13.96
N ARG A 211 2.07 11.32 -15.08
CA ARG A 211 0.77 11.82 -15.55
C ARG A 211 -0.15 10.71 -16.02
N GLU A 212 0.42 9.61 -16.48
CA GLU A 212 -0.27 8.42 -16.96
C GLU A 212 -1.12 7.76 -15.86
N LEU A 213 -0.77 7.97 -14.58
CA LEU A 213 -1.53 7.49 -13.42
C LEU A 213 -2.75 8.34 -13.09
N LEU A 214 -2.85 9.56 -13.59
CA LEU A 214 -3.89 10.53 -13.21
C LEU A 214 -5.13 10.43 -14.13
N ALA A 215 -6.31 10.67 -13.55
CA ALA A 215 -7.59 10.67 -14.26
C ALA A 215 -7.82 11.90 -15.16
#